data_AF-A0A835APV4-F1
#
_entry.id   AF-A0A835APV4-F1
#
_cell.length_a   1.000
_cell.length_b   1.000
_cell.length_c   1.000
_cell.angle_alpha   90.00
_cell.angle_beta   90.00
_cell.angle_gamma   90.00
#
_symmetry.space_group_name_H-M   'P 1'
#
loop_
_entity.id
_entity.type
_entity.pdbx_description
1 polymer ?
#
loop_
_entity_poly.entity_id
_entity_poly.type
_entity_poly.pdbx_seq_one_letter_code
_entity_poly.pdbx_strand_id
1 'polypeptide(L)'
;MAAPANTDASTAAASVLVPPCPATPHGNMAEILPSLPLETRYPPFHLRHYKGFRQPEKFLLEYVPFLHAHFELKPDDIFLASLPKSGTTWLKALAFATMNRGLYSPSDANHPLRRENPHDCVRFLEHVGKMKDYEPQMLHSWSLLATHFPYSMLPERMKLEGSSRIVYICRNPKDVLVSGWIFTNKLSAMYGLDPQSYTLQQAFDLFCEGRCNNGPHWKHVLEYWEESLRRPDKVLFLKYEEMLCEPASNLRKLAKFMGCEFSKEEEDGGLVDAVVELCSLRELKSMEQSPDARDGRET
;
A
#
# COMPACT_ATOMS: atom_id res chain seq x y z
N MET A 1 9.02 55.89 30.25
CA MET A 1 10.26 55.24 30.72
C MET A 1 9.91 53.88 31.27
N ALA A 2 10.85 52.94 31.09
CA ALA A 2 10.68 51.50 31.01
C ALA A 2 10.17 50.77 32.26
N ALA A 3 9.60 49.58 32.02
CA ALA A 3 9.41 48.49 32.98
C ALA A 3 10.75 47.88 33.45
N PRO A 4 10.71 47.05 34.50
CA PRO A 4 11.02 45.61 34.31
C PRO A 4 9.99 44.73 35.06
N ALA A 5 9.43 43.65 34.51
CA ALA A 5 9.98 42.40 33.97
C ALA A 5 10.25 41.31 35.04
N ASN A 6 9.82 40.08 34.69
CA ASN A 6 10.06 38.74 35.24
C ASN A 6 8.99 38.11 36.15
N THR A 7 8.50 36.89 35.93
CA THR A 7 8.63 35.91 34.82
C THR A 7 7.61 34.80 35.08
N ASP A 8 6.76 34.50 34.09
CA ASP A 8 5.95 33.28 34.04
C ASP A 8 6.81 32.08 33.65
N ALA A 9 6.70 30.98 34.40
CA ALA A 9 7.29 29.70 34.06
C ALA A 9 6.28 28.89 33.22
N SER A 10 6.36 29.03 31.89
CA SER A 10 5.75 28.12 30.94
C SER A 10 6.81 27.11 30.48
N THR A 11 6.65 25.86 30.90
CA THR A 11 7.45 24.72 30.42
C THR A 11 6.98 24.34 29.02
N ALA A 12 7.68 24.84 28.00
CA ALA A 12 7.57 24.36 26.63
C ALA A 12 8.18 22.95 26.51
N ALA A 13 7.39 21.98 26.08
CA ALA A 13 7.87 20.67 25.67
C ALA A 13 8.79 20.84 24.46
N ALA A 14 10.07 20.52 24.63
CA ALA A 14 11.04 20.52 23.55
C ALA A 14 10.65 19.46 22.50
N SER A 15 10.26 19.93 21.32
CA SER A 15 10.22 19.13 20.09
C SER A 15 11.62 18.56 19.85
N VAL A 16 11.78 17.25 20.05
CA VAL A 16 13.01 16.54 19.67
C VAL A 16 12.97 16.39 18.16
N LEU A 17 13.53 17.39 17.48
CA LEU A 17 13.89 17.28 16.07
C LEU A 17 14.92 16.17 15.93
N VAL A 18 14.49 15.03 15.39
CA VAL A 18 15.38 13.95 14.97
C VAL A 18 16.32 14.51 13.91
N PRO A 19 17.65 14.39 14.08
CA PRO A 19 18.60 14.93 13.10
C PRO A 19 18.42 14.25 11.74
N PRO A 20 18.65 14.96 10.62
CA PRO A 20 18.63 14.35 9.31
C PRO A 20 19.66 13.21 9.27
N CYS A 21 19.18 12.01 9.00
CA CYS A 21 20.02 10.83 8.85
C CYS A 21 21.03 11.07 7.71
N PRO A 22 22.33 10.74 7.88
CA PRO A 22 23.29 10.85 6.80
C PRO A 22 22.78 10.09 5.57
N ALA A 23 22.96 10.70 4.39
CA ALA A 23 22.45 10.21 3.11
C ALA A 23 22.54 8.68 3.02
N THR A 24 21.38 8.05 2.89
CA THR A 24 21.27 6.59 2.76
C THR A 24 22.07 6.10 1.55
N PRO A 25 22.51 4.83 1.52
CA PRO A 25 23.38 4.25 0.49
C PRO A 25 22.65 4.01 -0.85
N HIS A 26 21.66 4.84 -1.18
CA HIS A 26 21.11 4.96 -2.52
C HIS A 26 22.00 5.91 -3.29
N GLY A 27 23.23 5.48 -3.58
CA GLY A 27 24.07 6.09 -4.61
C GLY A 27 23.21 6.27 -5.86
N ASN A 28 23.33 7.43 -6.50
CA ASN A 28 22.49 7.92 -7.59
C ASN A 28 21.88 6.76 -8.39
N MET A 29 20.59 6.46 -8.18
CA MET A 29 19.96 5.27 -8.78
C MET A 29 20.15 5.24 -10.30
N ALA A 30 20.27 6.41 -10.94
CA ALA A 30 20.58 6.56 -12.36
C ALA A 30 21.97 6.04 -12.76
N GLU A 31 22.97 6.11 -11.87
CA GLU A 31 24.33 5.59 -12.12
C GLU A 31 24.38 4.06 -12.02
N ILE A 32 23.66 3.47 -11.05
CA ILE A 32 23.72 2.03 -10.83
C ILE A 32 22.74 1.24 -11.70
N LEU A 33 21.59 1.83 -12.11
CA LEU A 33 20.54 1.12 -12.85
C LEU A 33 21.05 0.36 -14.08
N PRO A 34 21.92 0.94 -14.95
CA PRO A 34 22.40 0.24 -16.14
C PRO A 34 23.16 -1.06 -15.82
N SER A 35 23.83 -1.11 -14.66
CA SER A 35 24.58 -2.28 -14.19
C SER A 35 23.72 -3.39 -13.59
N LEU A 36 22.47 -3.09 -13.23
CA LEU A 36 21.57 -4.08 -12.63
C LEU A 36 21.05 -5.06 -13.70
N PRO A 37 20.96 -6.37 -13.41
CA PRO A 37 20.44 -7.35 -14.37
C PRO A 37 19.05 -6.97 -14.87
N LEU A 38 18.85 -6.99 -16.19
CA LEU A 38 17.61 -6.62 -16.88
C LEU A 38 16.77 -7.86 -17.23
N GLU A 39 15.46 -7.75 -17.00
CA GLU A 39 14.43 -8.65 -17.49
C GLU A 39 13.50 -7.89 -18.44
N THR A 40 13.38 -8.38 -19.67
CA THR A 40 12.55 -7.79 -20.74
C THR A 40 11.35 -8.66 -21.09
N ARG A 41 11.27 -9.89 -20.59
CA ARG A 41 10.18 -10.84 -20.91
C ARG A 41 8.89 -10.57 -20.15
N TYR A 42 8.91 -9.74 -19.10
CA TYR A 42 7.72 -9.38 -18.32
C TYR A 42 7.11 -8.08 -18.89
N PRO A 43 5.95 -8.09 -19.54
CA PRO A 43 5.35 -6.87 -20.06
C PRO A 43 4.55 -6.12 -18.99
N PRO A 44 4.18 -4.85 -19.25
CA PRO A 44 4.74 -3.96 -20.27
C PRO A 44 6.09 -3.34 -19.81
N PHE A 45 6.62 -3.75 -18.67
CA PHE A 45 7.72 -3.06 -18.00
C PHE A 45 9.05 -3.78 -18.10
N HIS A 46 10.10 -3.04 -18.42
CA HIS A 46 11.46 -3.49 -18.16
C HIS A 46 11.71 -3.55 -16.65
N LEU A 47 12.12 -4.73 -16.16
CA LEU A 47 12.39 -4.96 -14.74
C LEU A 47 13.89 -5.09 -14.49
N ARG A 48 14.40 -4.45 -13.46
CA ARG A 48 15.77 -4.60 -12.97
C ARG A 48 15.79 -5.43 -11.71
N HIS A 49 16.83 -6.25 -11.57
CA HIS A 49 17.08 -6.97 -10.33
C HIS A 49 17.80 -6.05 -9.34
N TYR A 50 17.09 -5.62 -8.30
CA TYR A 50 17.59 -4.73 -7.26
C TYR A 50 17.24 -5.27 -5.88
N LYS A 51 18.22 -5.33 -4.96
CA LYS A 51 18.06 -5.84 -3.59
C LYS A 51 17.35 -7.22 -3.48
N GLY A 52 17.53 -8.08 -4.47
CA GLY A 52 16.91 -9.41 -4.49
C GLY A 52 15.50 -9.45 -5.07
N PHE A 53 14.99 -8.34 -5.62
CA PHE A 53 13.65 -8.24 -6.20
C PHE A 53 13.66 -7.69 -7.63
N ARG A 54 12.62 -7.98 -8.41
CA ARG A 54 12.41 -7.39 -9.73
C ARG A 54 11.56 -6.13 -9.63
N GLN A 55 12.12 -5.01 -10.05
CA GLN A 55 11.51 -3.69 -9.93
C GLN A 55 11.47 -2.99 -11.29
N PRO A 56 10.36 -2.32 -11.65
CA PRO A 56 10.32 -1.54 -12.88
C PRO A 56 11.41 -0.46 -12.93
N GLU A 57 12.00 -0.18 -14.08
CA GLU A 57 13.06 0.84 -14.21
C GLU A 57 12.60 2.22 -13.73
N LYS A 58 11.42 2.66 -14.19
CA LYS A 58 10.79 3.91 -13.75
C LYS A 58 10.64 3.96 -12.22
N PHE A 59 10.32 2.81 -11.64
CA PHE A 59 10.13 2.67 -10.21
C PHE A 59 11.42 2.99 -9.42
N LEU A 60 12.53 2.40 -9.86
CA LEU A 60 13.85 2.58 -9.26
C LEU A 60 14.43 3.98 -9.47
N LEU A 61 14.16 4.62 -10.61
CA LEU A 61 14.69 5.94 -10.95
C LEU A 61 13.96 7.07 -10.25
N GLU A 62 12.63 7.02 -10.20
CA GLU A 62 11.82 8.15 -9.75
C GLU A 62 11.35 7.97 -8.31
N TYR A 63 10.77 6.82 -7.99
CA TYR A 63 10.01 6.68 -6.75
C TYR A 63 10.86 6.26 -5.55
N VAL A 64 11.83 5.34 -5.72
CA VAL A 64 12.73 4.96 -4.62
C VAL A 64 13.48 6.19 -4.07
N PRO A 65 14.16 7.01 -4.90
CA PRO A 65 14.88 8.16 -4.39
C PRO A 65 13.94 9.18 -3.74
N PHE A 66 12.78 9.44 -4.37
CA PHE A 66 11.81 10.39 -3.85
C PHE A 66 11.30 9.96 -2.47
N LEU A 67 10.86 8.71 -2.35
CA LEU A 67 10.33 8.13 -1.11
C LEU A 67 11.37 8.23 0.00
N HIS A 68 12.61 7.82 -0.27
CA HIS A 68 13.65 7.83 0.76
C HIS A 68 14.02 9.24 1.21
N ALA A 69 14.02 10.22 0.29
CA ALA A 69 14.38 11.60 0.58
C ALA A 69 13.27 12.46 1.19
N HIS A 70 12.00 12.30 0.78
CA HIS A 70 10.95 13.28 1.06
C HIS A 70 9.78 12.78 1.90
N PHE A 71 9.60 11.46 2.05
CA PHE A 71 8.42 10.96 2.75
C PHE A 71 8.55 11.12 4.26
N GLU A 72 7.77 12.04 4.84
CA GLU A 72 7.70 12.20 6.28
C GLU A 72 6.77 11.16 6.90
N LEU A 73 7.29 10.41 7.86
CA LEU A 73 6.55 9.37 8.57
C LEU A 73 5.90 9.93 9.83
N LYS A 74 4.62 9.64 10.05
CA LYS A 74 3.94 9.92 11.31
C LYS A 74 3.78 8.66 12.16
N PRO A 75 3.83 8.78 13.50
CA PRO A 75 3.70 7.64 14.42
C PRO A 75 2.48 6.74 14.16
N ASP A 76 1.36 7.35 13.77
CA ASP A 76 0.08 6.65 13.59
C ASP A 76 -0.17 6.19 12.16
N ASP A 77 0.80 6.35 11.25
CA ASP A 77 0.65 5.91 9.86
C ASP A 77 0.49 4.38 9.77
N ILE A 78 -0.41 3.97 8.88
CA ILE A 78 -0.74 2.58 8.59
C ILE A 78 -0.44 2.30 7.12
N PHE A 79 0.40 1.30 6.88
CA PHE A 79 0.78 0.87 5.53
C PHE A 79 0.11 -0.46 5.19
N LEU A 80 -0.73 -0.45 4.17
CA LEU A 80 -1.37 -1.62 3.58
C LEU A 80 -0.43 -2.21 2.52
N ALA A 81 0.34 -3.21 2.92
CA ALA A 81 1.33 -3.88 2.09
C ALA A 81 0.76 -5.14 1.44
N SER A 82 1.16 -5.42 0.21
CA SER A 82 0.84 -6.67 -0.47
C SER A 82 1.71 -6.86 -1.69
N LEU A 83 1.99 -8.10 -2.08
CA LEU A 83 2.40 -8.34 -3.47
C LEU A 83 1.21 -7.99 -4.41
N PRO A 84 1.44 -7.39 -5.59
CA PRO A 84 0.36 -7.11 -6.53
C PRO A 84 -0.57 -8.32 -6.74
N LYS A 85 -1.88 -8.05 -6.80
CA LYS A 85 -2.95 -9.05 -7.03
C LYS A 85 -3.23 -10.01 -5.87
N SER A 86 -2.73 -9.69 -4.67
CA SER A 86 -2.99 -10.45 -3.44
C SER A 86 -4.19 -9.96 -2.63
N GLY A 87 -5.01 -9.05 -3.17
CA GLY A 87 -6.21 -8.51 -2.48
C GLY A 87 -6.12 -7.05 -2.03
N THR A 88 -5.15 -6.29 -2.55
CA THR A 88 -4.89 -4.89 -2.19
C THR A 88 -6.11 -3.98 -2.28
N THR A 89 -6.89 -4.07 -3.35
CA THR A 89 -8.11 -3.25 -3.55
C THR A 89 -9.12 -3.50 -2.44
N TRP A 90 -9.31 -4.76 -2.05
CA TRP A 90 -10.23 -5.12 -0.99
C TRP A 90 -9.73 -4.69 0.38
N LEU A 91 -8.44 -4.89 0.66
CA LEU A 91 -7.81 -4.42 1.89
C LEU A 91 -7.90 -2.89 2.03
N LYS A 92 -7.66 -2.14 0.94
CA LYS A 92 -7.83 -0.68 0.90
C LYS A 92 -9.25 -0.26 1.25
N ALA A 93 -10.25 -0.88 0.62
CA ALA A 93 -11.65 -0.59 0.88
C ALA A 93 -12.03 -0.84 2.35
N LEU A 94 -11.70 -2.02 2.88
CA LEU A 94 -11.99 -2.39 4.27
C LEU A 94 -11.30 -1.45 5.27
N ALA A 95 -10.01 -1.17 5.07
CA ALA A 95 -9.26 -0.29 5.95
C ALA A 95 -9.78 1.15 5.91
N PHE A 96 -10.08 1.68 4.72
CA PHE A 96 -10.62 3.02 4.54
C PHE A 96 -11.99 3.18 5.20
N ALA A 97 -12.92 2.27 4.91
CA ALA A 97 -14.27 2.30 5.48
C ALA A 97 -14.23 2.19 7.00
N THR A 98 -13.37 1.31 7.53
CA THR A 98 -13.21 1.13 8.98
C THR A 98 -12.65 2.38 9.66
N MET A 99 -11.58 2.96 9.11
CA MET A 99 -10.92 4.12 9.71
C MET A 99 -11.75 5.40 9.63
N ASN A 100 -12.57 5.54 8.58
CA ASN A 100 -13.36 6.74 8.34
C ASN A 100 -14.85 6.58 8.66
N ARG A 101 -15.27 5.50 9.32
CA ARG A 101 -16.70 5.20 9.61
C ARG A 101 -17.44 6.28 10.40
N GLY A 102 -16.72 7.06 11.22
CA GLY A 102 -17.29 8.21 11.94
C GLY A 102 -17.51 9.45 11.06
N LEU A 103 -16.82 9.55 9.92
CA LEU A 103 -16.98 10.61 8.92
C LEU A 103 -17.95 10.18 7.80
N TYR A 104 -17.88 8.92 7.39
CA TYR A 104 -18.68 8.33 6.33
C TYR A 104 -19.31 7.04 6.82
N SER A 105 -20.62 7.08 7.10
CA SER A 105 -21.35 5.88 7.48
C SER A 105 -21.34 4.85 6.33
N PRO A 106 -21.12 3.55 6.58
CA PRO A 106 -21.15 2.53 5.54
C PRO A 106 -22.48 2.45 4.78
N SER A 107 -23.57 2.91 5.39
CA SER A 107 -24.91 2.97 4.79
C SER A 107 -25.17 4.25 3.99
N ASP A 108 -24.25 5.23 4.01
CA ASP A 108 -24.40 6.47 3.26
C ASP A 108 -24.31 6.22 1.74
N ALA A 109 -25.30 6.74 1.02
CA ALA A 109 -25.34 6.70 -0.44
C ALA A 109 -24.16 7.48 -1.07
N ASN A 110 -23.66 8.51 -0.37
CA ASN A 110 -22.52 9.32 -0.80
C ASN A 110 -21.16 8.81 -0.29
N HIS A 111 -21.10 7.63 0.33
CA HIS A 111 -19.85 7.06 0.81
C HIS A 111 -18.79 7.04 -0.31
N PRO A 112 -17.53 7.48 -0.08
CA PRO A 112 -16.51 7.58 -1.13
C PRO A 112 -16.32 6.30 -1.95
N LEU A 113 -16.31 5.13 -1.30
CA LEU A 113 -16.19 3.82 -1.98
C LEU A 113 -17.34 3.45 -2.93
N ARG A 114 -18.45 4.20 -2.94
CA ARG A 114 -19.55 4.07 -3.93
C ARG A 114 -19.41 4.99 -5.13
N ARG A 115 -18.38 5.84 -5.15
CA ARG A 115 -18.17 6.86 -6.18
C ARG A 115 -16.76 6.80 -6.77
N GLU A 116 -15.79 6.40 -5.97
CA GLU A 116 -14.36 6.39 -6.29
C GLU A 116 -13.79 4.98 -6.22
N ASN A 117 -12.67 4.73 -6.91
CA ASN A 117 -11.97 3.47 -6.78
C ASN A 117 -11.26 3.42 -5.40
N PRO A 118 -11.20 2.28 -4.70
CA PRO A 118 -10.43 2.17 -3.45
C PRO A 118 -8.96 2.59 -3.57
N HIS A 119 -8.38 2.55 -4.78
CA HIS A 119 -7.03 3.04 -5.05
C HIS A 119 -6.90 4.58 -5.00
N ASP A 120 -8.00 5.31 -5.18
CA ASP A 120 -8.08 6.77 -5.06
C ASP A 120 -8.26 7.19 -3.60
N CYS A 121 -9.08 6.44 -2.84
CA CYS A 121 -9.30 6.67 -1.42
C CYS A 121 -8.07 6.32 -0.56
N VAL A 122 -7.30 5.29 -0.95
CA VAL A 122 -6.04 4.92 -0.29
C VAL A 122 -4.94 4.85 -1.33
N ARG A 123 -4.06 5.85 -1.33
CA ARG A 123 -3.02 5.99 -2.36
C ARG A 123 -1.81 5.08 -2.10
N PHE A 124 -1.06 4.83 -3.17
CA PHE A 124 0.20 4.10 -3.09
C PHE A 124 1.35 5.03 -2.74
N LEU A 125 2.21 4.58 -1.83
CA LEU A 125 3.45 5.24 -1.43
C LEU A 125 4.35 5.51 -2.64
N GLU A 126 4.35 4.57 -3.58
CA GLU A 126 5.03 4.60 -4.87
C GLU A 126 4.57 5.75 -5.77
N HIS A 127 3.38 6.31 -5.56
CA HIS A 127 2.84 7.38 -6.39
C HIS A 127 2.92 8.76 -5.74
N VAL A 128 3.42 8.86 -4.51
CA VAL A 128 3.57 10.15 -3.80
C VAL A 128 4.53 11.08 -4.54
N GLY A 129 5.52 10.56 -5.27
CA GLY A 129 6.47 11.38 -6.05
C GLY A 129 5.89 12.08 -7.29
N LYS A 130 4.72 11.65 -7.78
CA LYS A 130 3.99 12.36 -8.86
C LYS A 130 3.31 13.65 -8.36
N MET A 131 3.37 13.94 -7.06
CA MET A 131 2.64 15.03 -6.39
C MET A 131 3.40 16.37 -6.37
N LYS A 132 4.32 16.64 -7.33
CA LYS A 132 5.05 17.93 -7.37
C LYS A 132 4.12 19.15 -7.39
N ASP A 133 2.87 18.97 -7.81
CA ASP A 133 1.86 20.03 -7.96
C ASP A 133 0.77 20.04 -6.87
N TYR A 134 0.87 19.18 -5.83
CA TYR A 134 -0.13 19.12 -4.76
C TYR A 134 0.41 19.68 -3.44
N GLU A 135 -0.42 20.49 -2.79
CA GLU A 135 -0.19 21.11 -1.48
C GLU A 135 0.37 20.11 -0.45
N PRO A 136 1.54 20.39 0.18
CA PRO A 136 2.13 19.57 1.25
C PRO A 136 1.16 19.26 2.39
N GLN A 137 0.18 20.15 2.61
CA GLN A 137 -0.87 20.05 3.61
C GLN A 137 -1.76 18.81 3.44
N MET A 138 -1.95 18.32 2.21
CA MET A 138 -2.70 17.10 1.93
C MET A 138 -1.95 15.85 2.40
N LEU A 139 -0.62 15.82 2.35
CA LEU A 139 0.18 14.69 2.86
C LEU A 139 0.07 14.58 4.40
N HIS A 140 -0.21 15.69 5.08
CA HIS A 140 -0.31 15.73 6.55
C HIS A 140 -1.60 15.11 7.11
N SER A 141 -2.62 14.83 6.29
CA SER A 141 -3.85 14.13 6.72
C SER A 141 -3.87 12.62 6.46
N TRP A 142 -2.83 12.06 5.82
CA TRP A 142 -2.86 10.66 5.37
C TRP A 142 -2.26 9.72 6.41
N SER A 143 -3.11 9.12 7.24
CA SER A 143 -2.73 8.03 8.14
C SER A 143 -2.82 6.65 7.49
N LEU A 144 -3.32 6.55 6.25
CA LEU A 144 -3.52 5.28 5.55
C LEU A 144 -2.93 5.34 4.13
N LEU A 145 -1.89 4.53 3.90
CA LEU A 145 -1.20 4.40 2.62
C LEU A 145 -1.06 2.94 2.26
N ALA A 146 -0.83 2.66 0.98
CA ALA A 146 -0.53 1.30 0.53
C ALA A 146 0.82 1.21 -0.16
N THR A 147 1.35 0.01 -0.23
CA THR A 147 2.61 -0.26 -0.92
C THR A 147 2.66 -1.68 -1.46
N HIS A 148 3.40 -1.84 -2.54
CA HIS A 148 3.81 -3.12 -3.09
C HIS A 148 5.28 -3.45 -2.81
N PHE A 149 5.91 -2.71 -1.90
CA PHE A 149 7.30 -2.91 -1.56
C PHE A 149 7.53 -4.22 -0.83
N PRO A 150 8.62 -4.92 -1.16
CA PRO A 150 9.22 -5.85 -0.23
C PRO A 150 9.60 -5.13 1.07
N TYR A 151 9.47 -5.82 2.20
CA TYR A 151 9.74 -5.24 3.51
C TYR A 151 11.17 -4.68 3.61
N SER A 152 12.15 -5.41 3.07
CA SER A 152 13.56 -5.00 3.06
C SER A 152 13.84 -3.74 2.23
N MET A 153 12.94 -3.38 1.32
CA MET A 153 13.03 -2.16 0.50
C MET A 153 12.32 -0.95 1.12
N LEU A 154 11.54 -1.13 2.19
CA LEU A 154 10.94 0.00 2.90
C LEU A 154 12.03 0.90 3.54
N PRO A 155 11.83 2.23 3.56
CA PRO A 155 12.68 3.16 4.31
C PRO A 155 12.91 2.71 5.76
N GLU A 156 14.15 2.82 6.26
CA GLU A 156 14.53 2.38 7.61
C GLU A 156 13.64 2.98 8.71
N ARG A 157 13.26 4.26 8.56
CA ARG A 157 12.35 4.94 9.51
C ARG A 157 11.00 4.25 9.69
N MET A 158 10.47 3.63 8.63
CA MET A 158 9.20 2.87 8.68
C MET A 158 9.36 1.56 9.45
N LYS A 159 10.58 1.05 9.56
CA LYS A 159 10.89 -0.22 10.24
C LYS A 159 11.27 -0.01 11.71
N LEU A 160 11.42 1.23 12.18
CA LEU A 160 11.70 1.54 13.58
C LEU A 160 10.53 1.14 14.49
N GLU A 161 10.86 0.84 15.74
CA GLU A 161 9.87 0.55 16.78
C GLU A 161 9.06 1.82 17.08
N GLY A 162 7.74 1.68 17.29
CA GLY A 162 6.86 2.81 17.63
C GLY A 162 6.62 3.85 16.53
N SER A 163 7.07 3.61 15.29
CA SER A 163 6.99 4.62 14.22
C SER A 163 5.76 4.55 13.31
N SER A 164 5.17 3.37 13.11
CA SER A 164 4.06 3.12 12.17
C SER A 164 3.57 1.69 12.31
N ARG A 165 2.45 1.33 11.68
CA ARG A 165 1.96 -0.05 11.61
C ARG A 165 1.84 -0.52 10.17
N ILE A 166 1.97 -1.82 9.95
CA ILE A 166 1.89 -2.43 8.63
C ILE A 166 0.85 -3.54 8.66
N VAL A 167 -0.06 -3.52 7.70
CA VAL A 167 -0.98 -4.64 7.44
C VAL A 167 -0.55 -5.26 6.13
N TYR A 168 -0.10 -6.52 6.18
CA TYR A 168 0.25 -7.29 4.99
C TYR A 168 -0.85 -8.28 4.65
N ILE A 169 -1.28 -8.34 3.39
CA ILE A 169 -2.17 -9.40 2.89
C ILE A 169 -1.45 -10.29 1.87
N CYS A 170 -1.46 -11.60 2.14
CA CYS A 170 -0.99 -12.62 1.21
C CYS A 170 -2.17 -13.37 0.57
N ARG A 171 -1.90 -14.05 -0.53
CA ARG A 171 -2.87 -14.89 -1.25
C ARG A 171 -2.17 -16.13 -1.80
N ASN A 172 -2.92 -17.19 -2.08
CA ASN A 172 -2.40 -18.38 -2.74
C ASN A 172 -1.60 -18.01 -4.02
N PRO A 173 -0.34 -18.46 -4.16
CA PRO A 173 0.51 -18.09 -5.30
C PRO A 173 -0.09 -18.47 -6.66
N LYS A 174 -0.88 -19.55 -6.73
CA LYS A 174 -1.56 -19.96 -7.97
C LYS A 174 -2.59 -18.93 -8.42
N ASP A 175 -3.36 -18.39 -7.45
CA ASP A 175 -4.35 -17.37 -7.74
C ASP A 175 -3.71 -16.00 -8.03
N VAL A 176 -2.61 -15.69 -7.34
CA VAL A 176 -1.79 -14.50 -7.63
C VAL A 176 -1.25 -14.55 -9.06
N LEU A 177 -0.72 -15.70 -9.49
CA LEU A 177 -0.23 -15.89 -10.85
C LEU A 177 -1.34 -15.64 -11.89
N VAL A 178 -2.49 -16.31 -11.76
CA VAL A 178 -3.59 -16.17 -12.73
C VAL A 178 -4.12 -14.73 -12.75
N SER A 179 -4.32 -14.11 -11.58
CA SER A 179 -4.77 -12.73 -11.49
C SER A 179 -3.73 -11.73 -12.03
N GLY A 180 -2.45 -12.00 -11.78
CA GLY A 180 -1.30 -11.26 -12.28
C GLY A 180 -1.20 -11.30 -13.80
N TRP A 181 -1.36 -12.47 -14.40
CA TRP A 181 -1.37 -12.66 -15.84
C TRP A 181 -2.51 -11.87 -16.51
N ILE A 182 -3.75 -12.04 -16.03
CA ILE A 182 -4.92 -11.30 -16.56
C ILE A 182 -4.71 -9.78 -16.43
N PHE A 183 -4.23 -9.32 -15.28
CA PHE A 183 -3.95 -7.91 -15.05
C PHE A 183 -2.87 -7.38 -15.98
N THR A 184 -1.79 -8.14 -16.15
CA THR A 184 -0.66 -7.76 -17.00
C THR A 184 -1.10 -7.64 -18.46
N ASN A 185 -1.93 -8.56 -18.98
CA ASN A 185 -2.44 -8.46 -20.35
C ASN A 185 -3.35 -7.24 -20.56
N LYS A 186 -4.21 -6.92 -19.57
CA LYS A 186 -5.00 -5.68 -19.60
C LYS A 186 -4.12 -4.44 -19.59
N LEU A 187 -3.07 -4.45 -18.78
CA LEU A 187 -2.12 -3.34 -18.69
C LEU A 187 -1.34 -3.18 -20.00
N SER A 188 -0.83 -4.26 -20.57
CA SER A 188 -0.17 -4.31 -21.88
C SER A 188 -1.05 -3.69 -22.97
N ALA A 189 -2.36 -4.00 -22.99
CA ALA A 189 -3.30 -3.41 -23.92
C ALA A 189 -3.36 -1.88 -23.81
N MET A 190 -3.33 -1.33 -22.59
CA MET A 190 -3.33 0.13 -22.36
C MET A 190 -2.02 0.79 -22.82
N TYR A 191 -0.91 0.05 -22.81
CA TYR A 191 0.37 0.50 -23.38
C TYR A 191 0.50 0.22 -24.88
N GLY A 192 -0.58 -0.18 -25.56
CA GLY A 192 -0.59 -0.44 -27.00
C GLY A 192 0.13 -1.73 -27.43
N LEU A 193 0.45 -2.61 -26.47
CA LEU A 193 1.01 -3.93 -26.77
C LEU A 193 -0.11 -4.92 -27.06
N ASP A 194 0.20 -5.96 -27.85
CA ASP A 194 -0.76 -7.05 -28.12
C ASP A 194 -1.15 -7.76 -26.81
N PRO A 195 -2.43 -7.71 -26.39
CA PRO A 195 -2.91 -8.32 -25.15
C PRO A 195 -2.75 -9.84 -25.10
N GLN A 196 -2.48 -10.50 -26.24
CA GLN A 196 -2.27 -11.95 -26.34
C GLN A 196 -0.80 -12.36 -26.46
N SER A 197 0.13 -11.39 -26.55
CA SER A 197 1.56 -11.67 -26.70
C SER A 197 2.18 -12.31 -25.44
N TYR A 198 1.56 -12.13 -24.28
CA TYR A 198 2.00 -12.68 -23.01
C TYR A 198 1.09 -13.83 -22.56
N THR A 199 1.59 -15.04 -22.78
CA THR A 199 0.87 -16.28 -22.52
C THR A 199 0.91 -16.67 -21.04
N LEU A 200 -0.06 -17.47 -20.61
CA LEU A 200 -0.06 -18.00 -19.25
C LEU A 200 1.18 -18.85 -18.95
N GLN A 201 1.71 -19.58 -19.94
CA GLN A 201 2.94 -20.37 -19.77
C GLN A 201 4.14 -19.48 -19.47
N GLN A 202 4.33 -18.40 -20.24
CA GLN A 202 5.40 -17.43 -19.97
C GLN A 202 5.24 -16.79 -18.59
N ALA A 203 4.00 -16.45 -18.20
CA ALA A 203 3.72 -15.92 -16.88
C ALA A 203 4.06 -16.92 -15.77
N PHE A 204 3.73 -18.21 -15.95
CA PHE A 204 4.06 -19.28 -15.02
C PHE A 204 5.57 -19.44 -14.87
N ASP A 205 6.30 -19.52 -15.99
CA ASP A 205 7.76 -19.69 -15.98
C ASP A 205 8.45 -18.51 -15.28
N LEU A 206 8.10 -17.27 -15.63
CA LEU A 206 8.64 -16.07 -15.00
C LEU A 206 8.31 -16.00 -13.51
N PHE A 207 7.08 -16.37 -13.12
CA PHE A 207 6.67 -16.36 -11.73
C PHE A 207 7.45 -17.39 -10.91
N CYS A 208 7.62 -18.61 -11.41
CA CYS A 208 8.40 -19.66 -10.76
C CYS A 208 9.90 -19.31 -10.68
N GLU A 209 10.45 -18.69 -11.72
CA GLU A 209 11.83 -18.16 -11.73
C GLU A 209 12.01 -16.93 -10.81
N GLY A 210 10.92 -16.39 -10.23
CA GLY A 210 10.94 -15.17 -9.42
C GLY A 210 11.25 -13.89 -10.22
N ARG A 211 11.04 -13.95 -11.54
CA ARG A 211 11.34 -12.89 -12.52
C ARG A 211 10.11 -12.04 -12.89
N CYS A 212 9.05 -12.11 -12.10
CA CYS A 212 7.86 -11.25 -12.22
C CYS A 212 8.01 -9.95 -11.43
N ASN A 213 7.15 -8.95 -11.69
CA ASN A 213 7.13 -7.70 -10.92
C ASN A 213 7.03 -7.95 -9.39
N ASN A 214 7.87 -7.29 -8.59
CA ASN A 214 8.06 -7.50 -7.15
C ASN A 214 8.43 -8.94 -6.73
N GLY A 215 8.76 -9.80 -7.69
CA GLY A 215 9.21 -11.17 -7.44
C GLY A 215 10.64 -11.22 -6.91
N PRO A 216 11.03 -12.32 -6.23
CA PRO A 216 10.28 -13.57 -6.10
C PRO A 216 9.12 -13.53 -5.10
N HIS A 217 7.96 -14.09 -5.48
CA HIS A 217 6.74 -14.09 -4.65
C HIS A 217 6.98 -14.62 -3.23
N TRP A 218 7.61 -15.80 -3.12
CA TRP A 218 7.82 -16.46 -1.83
C TRP A 218 8.66 -15.62 -0.89
N LYS A 219 9.70 -14.93 -1.42
CA LYS A 219 10.57 -14.06 -0.63
C LYS A 219 9.80 -12.84 -0.15
N HIS A 220 9.00 -12.22 -1.03
CA HIS A 220 8.17 -11.07 -0.67
C HIS A 220 7.21 -11.40 0.47
N VAL A 221 6.53 -12.56 0.41
CA VAL A 221 5.63 -13.00 1.48
C VAL A 221 6.42 -13.34 2.76
N LEU A 222 7.55 -14.04 2.63
CA LEU A 222 8.36 -14.49 3.75
C LEU A 222 8.88 -13.31 4.60
N GLU A 223 9.36 -12.23 3.97
CA GLU A 223 9.87 -11.07 4.71
C GLU A 223 8.80 -10.47 5.65
N TYR A 224 7.56 -10.32 5.19
CA TYR A 224 6.46 -9.82 6.03
C TYR A 224 5.96 -10.86 7.04
N TRP A 225 5.99 -12.14 6.68
CA TRP A 225 5.61 -13.22 7.59
C TRP A 225 6.56 -13.30 8.79
N GLU A 226 7.87 -13.38 8.54
CA GLU A 226 8.89 -13.42 9.60
C GLU A 226 8.81 -12.18 10.49
N GLU A 227 8.57 -11.02 9.89
CA GLU A 227 8.43 -9.78 10.62
C GLU A 227 7.17 -9.74 11.49
N SER A 228 6.06 -10.30 11.03
CA SER A 228 4.83 -10.42 11.83
C SER A 228 4.99 -11.33 13.04
N LEU A 229 5.86 -12.34 12.95
CA LEU A 229 6.22 -13.19 14.09
C LEU A 229 7.15 -12.48 15.07
N ARG A 230 8.08 -11.67 14.55
CA ARG A 230 9.05 -10.95 15.38
C ARG A 230 8.44 -9.75 16.10
N ARG A 231 7.53 -9.03 15.44
CA ARG A 231 6.91 -7.79 15.93
C ARG A 231 5.42 -7.75 15.60
N PRO A 232 4.58 -8.53 16.31
CA PRO A 232 3.15 -8.64 16.04
C PRO A 232 2.40 -7.32 16.24
N ASP A 233 2.90 -6.40 17.06
CA ASP A 233 2.31 -5.06 17.25
C ASP A 233 2.66 -4.10 16.10
N LYS A 234 3.69 -4.42 15.31
CA LYS A 234 4.17 -3.64 14.17
C LYS A 234 3.60 -4.13 12.85
N VAL A 235 3.49 -5.46 12.68
CA VAL A 235 3.05 -6.08 11.42
C VAL A 235 1.93 -7.08 11.65
N LEU A 236 0.75 -6.75 11.13
CA LEU A 236 -0.38 -7.67 11.02
C LEU A 236 -0.30 -8.43 9.70
N PHE A 237 -0.24 -9.75 9.76
CA PHE A 237 -0.31 -10.62 8.59
C PHE A 237 -1.72 -11.20 8.42
N LEU A 238 -2.30 -10.99 7.23
CA LEU A 238 -3.61 -11.46 6.81
C LEU A 238 -3.48 -12.39 5.61
N LYS A 239 -4.40 -13.36 5.49
CA LYS A 239 -4.53 -14.21 4.31
C LYS A 239 -5.86 -13.93 3.61
N TYR A 240 -5.79 -13.71 2.31
CA TYR A 240 -6.95 -13.40 1.47
C TYR A 240 -8.06 -14.46 1.60
N GLU A 241 -7.68 -15.74 1.65
CA GLU A 241 -8.63 -16.85 1.76
C GLU A 241 -9.33 -16.88 3.12
N GLU A 242 -8.63 -16.55 4.20
CA GLU A 242 -9.22 -16.45 5.55
C GLU A 242 -10.18 -15.26 5.63
N MET A 243 -9.83 -14.14 4.98
CA MET A 243 -10.72 -12.98 4.88
C MET A 243 -12.00 -13.31 4.10
N LEU A 244 -11.93 -14.17 3.06
CA LEU A 244 -13.12 -14.63 2.34
C LEU A 244 -14.01 -15.53 3.18
N CYS A 245 -13.42 -16.45 3.94
CA CYS A 245 -14.17 -17.37 4.78
C CYS A 245 -14.84 -16.64 5.96
N GLU A 246 -14.11 -15.76 6.64
CA GLU A 246 -14.57 -15.07 7.85
C GLU A 246 -14.30 -13.56 7.79
N PRO A 247 -15.04 -12.82 6.93
CA PRO A 247 -14.77 -11.41 6.68
C PRO A 247 -14.95 -10.54 7.93
N ALA A 248 -16.04 -10.74 8.68
CA ALA A 248 -16.32 -9.94 9.88
C ALA A 248 -15.28 -10.17 11.01
N SER A 249 -14.80 -11.40 11.17
CA SER A 249 -13.74 -11.73 12.15
C SER A 249 -12.42 -11.05 11.79
N ASN A 250 -12.01 -11.16 10.52
CA ASN A 250 -10.79 -10.52 10.03
C ASN A 250 -10.89 -8.98 10.03
N LEU A 251 -12.08 -8.42 9.80
CA LEU A 251 -12.31 -6.98 9.88
C LEU A 251 -12.14 -6.46 11.32
N ARG A 252 -12.66 -7.16 12.33
CA ARG A 252 -12.40 -6.83 13.75
C ARG A 252 -10.91 -6.87 14.08
N LYS A 253 -10.21 -7.92 13.63
CA LYS A 253 -8.75 -8.05 13.79
C LYS A 253 -8.02 -6.87 13.17
N LEU A 254 -8.40 -6.48 11.95
CA LEU A 254 -7.86 -5.32 11.24
C LEU A 254 -8.12 -4.01 12.01
N ALA A 255 -9.37 -3.76 12.41
CA ALA A 255 -9.77 -2.56 13.14
C ALA A 255 -9.00 -2.39 14.45
N LYS A 256 -8.91 -3.47 15.24
CA LYS A 256 -8.12 -3.50 16.48
C LYS A 256 -6.66 -3.17 16.23
N PHE A 257 -6.05 -3.82 15.25
CA PHE A 257 -4.64 -3.58 14.92
C PHE A 257 -4.40 -2.15 14.44
N MET A 258 -5.35 -1.55 13.71
CA MET A 258 -5.29 -0.15 13.28
C MET A 258 -5.59 0.86 14.41
N GLY A 259 -5.92 0.40 15.63
CA GLY A 259 -6.22 1.27 16.77
C GLY A 259 -7.58 1.93 16.68
N CYS A 260 -8.49 1.36 15.89
CA CYS A 260 -9.86 1.83 15.72
C CYS A 260 -10.84 0.67 15.91
N GLU A 261 -10.63 -0.14 16.96
CA GLU A 261 -11.50 -1.26 17.36
C GLU A 261 -12.97 -0.81 17.41
N PHE A 262 -13.88 -1.70 17.02
CA PHE A 262 -15.31 -1.41 17.07
C PHE A 262 -15.79 -1.38 18.52
N SER A 263 -16.64 -0.42 18.87
CA SER A 263 -17.30 -0.43 20.18
C SER A 263 -18.37 -1.51 20.22
N LYS A 264 -18.80 -1.90 21.43
CA LYS A 264 -19.88 -2.87 21.58
C LYS A 264 -21.17 -2.38 20.93
N GLU A 265 -21.46 -1.08 21.03
CA GLU A 265 -22.61 -0.44 20.40
C GLU A 265 -22.52 -0.47 18.87
N GLU A 266 -21.33 -0.27 18.30
CA GLU A 266 -21.09 -0.41 16.86
C GLU A 266 -21.31 -1.86 16.39
N GLU A 267 -20.84 -2.83 17.17
CA GLU A 267 -21.04 -4.25 16.87
C GLU A 267 -22.51 -4.68 16.98
N ASP A 268 -23.17 -4.36 18.09
CA ASP A 268 -24.59 -4.65 18.33
C ASP A 268 -25.49 -3.94 17.29
N GLY A 269 -25.04 -2.78 16.78
CA GLY A 269 -25.69 -2.03 15.71
C GLY A 269 -25.44 -2.57 14.29
N GLY A 270 -24.68 -3.65 14.14
CA GLY A 270 -24.41 -4.29 12.84
C GLY A 270 -23.42 -3.53 11.96
N LEU A 271 -22.60 -2.62 12.52
CA LEU A 271 -21.68 -1.79 11.74
C LEU A 271 -20.60 -2.63 11.03
N VAL A 272 -20.12 -3.69 11.68
CA VAL A 272 -19.13 -4.61 11.10
C VAL A 272 -19.66 -5.24 9.82
N ASP A 273 -20.90 -5.74 9.84
CA ASP A 273 -21.53 -6.36 8.68
C ASP A 273 -21.81 -5.34 7.57
N ALA A 274 -22.21 -4.11 7.93
CA ALA A 274 -22.40 -3.03 6.97
C ALA A 274 -21.10 -2.64 6.24
N VAL A 275 -19.95 -2.61 6.95
CA VAL A 275 -18.64 -2.38 6.32
C VAL A 275 -18.25 -3.54 5.39
N VAL A 276 -18.46 -4.80 5.83
CA VAL A 276 -18.19 -5.99 5.01
C VAL A 276 -19.02 -5.97 3.73
N GLU A 277 -20.30 -5.63 3.82
CA GLU A 277 -21.20 -5.59 2.66
C GLU A 277 -20.82 -4.47 1.69
N LEU A 278 -20.56 -3.25 2.20
CA LEU A 278 -20.06 -2.13 1.40
C LEU A 278 -18.78 -2.49 0.64
N CYS A 279 -17.86 -3.20 1.31
CA CYS A 279 -16.58 -3.58 0.73
C CYS A 279 -16.62 -4.93 0.01
N SER A 280 -17.80 -5.51 -0.22
CA SER A 280 -17.91 -6.85 -0.81
C SER A 280 -17.33 -6.85 -2.22
N LEU A 281 -16.77 -8.00 -2.64
CA LEU A 281 -16.20 -8.13 -3.99
C LEU A 281 -17.22 -7.88 -5.10
N ARG A 282 -18.51 -8.06 -4.81
CA ARG A 282 -19.60 -7.77 -5.74
C ARG A 282 -19.74 -6.26 -5.94
N GLU A 283 -19.83 -5.51 -4.85
CA GLU A 283 -19.99 -4.05 -4.90
C GLU A 283 -18.73 -3.38 -5.48
N LEU A 284 -17.53 -3.86 -5.14
CA LEU A 284 -16.31 -3.32 -5.75
C LEU A 284 -16.24 -3.58 -7.28
N LYS A 285 -16.74 -4.72 -7.75
CA LYS A 285 -16.75 -5.05 -9.19
C LYS A 285 -17.81 -4.28 -9.99
N SER A 286 -18.96 -3.95 -9.39
CA SER A 286 -19.98 -3.13 -10.07
C SER A 286 -19.45 -1.72 -10.31
N MET A 287 -18.70 -1.18 -9.35
CA MET A 287 -18.04 0.13 -9.46
C MET A 287 -16.98 0.18 -10.57
N GLU A 288 -16.13 -0.84 -10.69
CA GLU A 288 -15.10 -0.90 -11.76
C GLU A 288 -15.69 -0.91 -13.19
N GLN A 289 -16.96 -1.33 -13.34
CA GLN A 289 -17.65 -1.44 -14.63
C GLN A 289 -18.40 -0.16 -15.02
N SER A 290 -18.59 0.78 -14.08
CA SER A 290 -19.27 2.06 -14.31
C SER A 290 -18.54 2.93 -15.35
N PRO A 291 -19.24 3.63 -16.26
CA PRO A 291 -18.64 4.53 -17.25
C PRO A 291 -17.74 5.62 -16.65
N ASP A 292 -18.09 6.14 -15.47
CA ASP A 292 -17.32 7.19 -14.77
C ASP A 292 -15.94 6.69 -14.28
N ALA A 293 -15.77 5.39 -14.07
CA ALA A 293 -14.48 4.79 -13.70
C ALA A 293 -13.51 4.64 -14.90
N ARG A 294 -13.93 5.01 -16.11
CA ARG A 294 -13.08 4.94 -17.32
C ARG A 294 -12.30 6.22 -17.58
N ASP A 295 -12.79 7.35 -17.10
CA ASP A 295 -12.26 8.68 -17.43
C ASP A 295 -11.01 9.05 -16.60
N GLY A 296 -10.75 8.34 -15.49
CA GLY A 296 -9.55 8.50 -14.65
C GLY A 296 -8.36 7.60 -15.04
N ARG A 297 -8.42 6.84 -16.15
CA ARG A 297 -7.39 5.85 -16.52
C ARG A 297 -6.21 6.45 -17.30
N GLU A 298 -5.73 7.59 -16.86
CA GLU A 298 -4.34 7.99 -17.05
C GLU A 298 -3.72 8.11 -15.66
N THR A 299 -3.13 7.05 -15.10
CA THR A 299 -2.06 7.17 -14.10
C THR A 299 -1.32 5.87 -13.80
#